data_AF-A0A2Z6ZS33-F1
#
_entry.id   AF-A0A2Z6ZS33-F1
#
_cell.length_a   1.000
_cell.length_b   1.000
_cell.length_c   1.000
_cell.angle_alpha   90.00
_cell.angle_beta   90.00
_cell.angle_gamma   90.00
#
_symmetry.space_group_name_H-M   'P 1'
#
loop_
_entity.id
_entity.type
_entity.pdbx_description
1 polymer ?
#
loop_
_entity_poly.entity_id
_entity_poly.type
_entity_poly.pdbx_seq_one_letter_code
_entity_poly.pdbx_strand_id
1 'polypeptide(L)'
;MGRSSRILSFFLFLIFSAIKCEAQIPAEQGGFLFGKKAAESVYVEAFFDPLCPDSRDSWPPLKKAVQYYGSRVTLVVHTFPLP
;
A
#
# COMPACT_ATOMS: atom_id res chain seq x y z
N MET A 1 13.23 -9.55 -50.93
CA MET A 1 12.41 -9.52 -49.68
C MET A 1 13.18 -9.64 -48.35
N GLY A 2 14.52 -9.73 -48.31
CA GLY A 2 15.24 -9.98 -47.04
C GLY A 2 15.87 -8.78 -46.33
N ARG A 3 15.94 -7.58 -46.94
CA ARG A 3 16.64 -6.42 -46.36
C ARG A 3 15.69 -5.49 -45.59
N SER A 4 14.52 -5.20 -46.15
CA SER A 4 13.47 -4.41 -45.48
C SER A 4 12.91 -5.11 -44.24
N SER A 5 12.71 -6.43 -44.28
CA SER A 5 12.25 -7.25 -43.14
C SER A 5 13.23 -7.22 -41.95
N ARG A 6 14.55 -7.21 -42.21
CA ARG A 6 15.57 -7.10 -41.16
C ARG A 6 15.59 -5.73 -40.50
N ILE A 7 15.39 -4.66 -41.28
CA ILE A 7 15.28 -3.30 -40.77
C ILE A 7 14.04 -3.17 -39.88
N LEU A 8 12.89 -3.70 -40.34
CA LEU A 8 11.65 -3.68 -39.58
C LEU A 8 11.77 -4.48 -38.27
N SER A 9 12.39 -5.66 -38.29
CA SER A 9 12.67 -6.44 -37.09
C SER A 9 13.57 -5.70 -36.10
N PHE A 10 14.59 -4.99 -36.58
CA PHE A 10 15.49 -4.22 -35.73
C PHE A 10 14.75 -3.05 -35.05
N PHE A 11 13.91 -2.32 -35.78
CA PHE A 11 13.08 -1.27 -35.20
C PHE A 11 12.07 -1.82 -34.19
N LEU A 12 11.45 -2.97 -34.49
CA LEU A 12 10.53 -3.63 -33.57
C LEU A 12 11.25 -4.03 -32.27
N PHE A 13 12.44 -4.61 -32.38
CA PHE A 13 13.28 -5.00 -31.24
C PHE A 13 13.67 -3.80 -30.37
N LEU A 14 14.04 -2.67 -30.99
CA LEU A 14 14.33 -1.42 -30.27
C LEU A 14 13.12 -0.88 -29.51
N ILE A 15 11.93 -0.93 -30.12
CA ILE A 15 10.68 -0.48 -29.47
C ILE A 15 10.37 -1.36 -28.27
N PHE A 16 10.46 -2.69 -28.39
CA PHE A 16 10.23 -3.61 -27.27
C PHE A 16 11.25 -3.43 -26.14
N SER A 17 12.52 -3.16 -26.47
CA SER A 17 13.57 -2.92 -25.48
C SER A 17 13.40 -1.60 -24.72
N ALA A 18 12.65 -0.64 -25.29
CA ALA A 18 12.34 0.64 -24.66
C ALA A 18 11.15 0.56 -23.68
N ILE A 19 10.38 -0.53 -23.68
CA ILE A 19 9.28 -0.72 -22.73
C ILE A 19 9.87 -1.08 -21.37
N LYS A 20 10.02 -0.06 -20.52
CA LYS A 20 10.27 -0.28 -19.09
C LYS A 20 8.96 -0.68 -18.42
N CYS A 21 8.82 -1.96 -18.09
CA CYS A 21 7.79 -2.40 -17.16
C CYS A 21 8.33 -2.21 -15.74
N GLU A 22 8.19 -1.00 -15.21
CA GLU A 22 8.44 -0.76 -13.79
C GLU A 22 7.12 -1.01 -13.07
N ALA A 23 7.01 -2.18 -12.43
CA ALA A 23 5.92 -2.40 -11.48
C ALA A 23 6.07 -1.32 -10.41
N GLN A 24 5.14 -0.35 -10.38
CA GLN A 24 5.08 0.63 -9.31
C GLN A 24 4.73 -0.12 -8.03
N ILE A 25 5.74 -0.64 -7.34
CA ILE A 25 5.58 -1.12 -5.97
C ILE A 25 5.12 0.12 -5.20
N PRO A 26 3.90 0.14 -4.63
CA PRO A 26 3.44 1.28 -3.88
C PRO A 26 4.50 1.63 -2.82
N ALA A 27 5.00 2.86 -2.86
CA ALA A 27 6.01 3.31 -1.91
C ALA A 27 5.52 3.27 -0.47
N GLU A 28 4.20 3.27 -0.27
CA GLU A 28 3.54 3.11 1.02
C GLU A 28 2.73 1.81 1.08
N GLN A 29 2.92 1.09 2.18
CA GLN A 29 2.07 0.00 2.61
C GLN A 29 0.64 0.56 2.75
N GLY A 30 -0.32 -0.04 2.05
CA GLY A 30 -1.66 0.52 1.89
C GLY A 30 -2.43 0.68 3.21
N GLY A 31 -2.44 1.89 3.76
CA GLY A 31 -3.17 2.22 4.98
C GLY A 31 -3.20 3.73 5.23
N PHE A 32 -3.94 4.16 6.24
CA PHE A 32 -4.00 5.57 6.65
C PHE A 32 -3.66 5.73 8.13
N LEU A 33 -2.99 6.84 8.44
CA LEU A 33 -2.61 7.16 9.80
C LEU A 33 -3.83 7.67 10.57
N PHE A 34 -4.09 7.07 11.73
CA PHE A 34 -5.13 7.52 12.64
C PHE A 34 -4.52 8.32 13.79
N GLY A 35 -4.79 9.62 13.82
CA GLY A 35 -4.24 10.54 14.83
C GLY A 35 -3.00 11.29 14.33
N LYS A 36 -2.04 11.53 15.24
CA LYS A 36 -0.79 12.25 14.93
C LYS A 36 0.38 11.28 14.99
N LYS A 37 1.25 11.33 13.97
CA LYS A 37 2.54 10.62 13.98
C LYS A 37 3.47 11.28 15.00
N ALA A 38 4.14 10.46 15.80
CA ALA A 38 5.22 10.90 16.66
C ALA A 38 6.53 10.21 16.26
N ALA A 39 7.66 10.89 16.47
CA ALA A 39 8.98 10.39 16.09
C ALA A 39 9.38 9.12 16.86
N GLU A 40 9.06 9.08 18.16
CA GLU A 40 9.31 7.94 19.05
C GLU A 40 7.98 7.46 19.63
N SER A 41 7.39 6.45 19.01
CA SER A 41 6.10 5.89 19.44
C SER A 41 6.02 4.39 19.18
N VAL A 42 5.18 3.71 19.95
CA VAL A 42 4.78 2.33 19.64
C VAL A 42 3.92 2.36 18.38
N TYR A 43 4.38 1.66 17.35
CA TYR A 43 3.66 1.55 16.09
C TYR A 43 2.67 0.39 16.15
N VAL A 44 1.40 0.71 15.95
CA VAL A 44 0.31 -0.28 15.93
C VAL A 44 -0.26 -0.31 14.52
N GLU A 45 -0.21 -1.47 13.88
CA GLU A 45 -0.84 -1.71 12.58
C GLU A 45 -2.13 -2.50 12.76
N ALA A 46 -3.21 -1.97 12.22
CA ALA A 46 -4.54 -2.50 12.36
C ALA A 46 -5.09 -2.88 10.98
N PHE A 47 -5.20 -4.17 10.70
CA PHE A 47 -5.79 -4.70 9.46
C PHE A 47 -7.28 -4.93 9.69
N PHE A 48 -8.12 -4.17 8.98
CA PHE A 48 -9.57 -4.12 9.20
C PHE A 48 -10.32 -4.50 7.92
N ASP A 49 -11.25 -5.45 8.05
CA ASP A 49 -12.32 -5.66 7.08
C ASP A 49 -13.56 -4.87 7.53
N PRO A 50 -14.09 -3.93 6.72
CA PRO A 50 -15.31 -3.19 7.03
C PRO A 50 -16.56 -4.06 7.28
N LEU A 51 -16.59 -5.29 6.75
CA LEU A 51 -17.73 -6.20 6.89
C LEU A 51 -17.61 -7.16 8.08
N CYS A 52 -16.42 -7.36 8.61
CA CYS A 52 -16.16 -8.25 9.73
C CYS A 52 -16.67 -7.66 11.06
N PRO A 53 -17.61 -8.32 11.77
CA PRO A 53 -18.11 -7.85 13.07
C PRO A 53 -17.00 -7.70 14.12
N ASP A 54 -16.03 -8.62 14.16
CA ASP A 54 -14.94 -8.57 15.14
C ASP A 54 -14.00 -7.38 14.88
N SER A 55 -13.69 -7.10 13.61
CA SER A 55 -12.95 -5.89 13.24
C SER A 55 -13.71 -4.64 13.69
N ARG A 56 -15.01 -4.54 13.39
CA ARG A 56 -15.85 -3.42 13.83
C ARG A 56 -15.85 -3.26 15.35
N ASP A 57 -16.04 -4.35 16.08
CA ASP A 57 -16.20 -4.34 17.53
C ASP A 57 -14.86 -4.06 18.26
N SER A 58 -13.72 -4.30 17.60
CA SER A 58 -12.39 -3.90 18.07
C SER A 58 -12.09 -2.39 17.90
N TRP A 59 -12.84 -1.66 17.07
CA TRP A 59 -12.58 -0.25 16.77
C TRP A 59 -12.76 0.68 17.99
N PRO A 60 -13.85 0.62 18.78
CA PRO A 60 -14.03 1.48 19.94
C PRO A 60 -12.91 1.39 20.99
N PRO A 61 -12.47 0.21 21.46
CA PRO A 61 -11.38 0.13 22.44
C PRO A 61 -10.03 0.57 21.85
N LEU A 62 -9.77 0.30 20.57
CA LEU A 62 -8.55 0.75 19.91
C LEU A 62 -8.47 2.29 19.87
N LYS A 63 -9.57 2.96 19.52
CA LYS A 63 -9.66 4.43 19.59
C LYS A 63 -9.39 4.97 21.00
N LYS A 64 -9.97 4.32 22.03
CA LYS A 64 -9.73 4.70 23.43
C LYS A 64 -8.25 4.56 23.81
N ALA A 65 -7.58 3.49 23.35
CA ALA A 65 -6.15 3.30 23.58
C ALA A 65 -5.32 4.43 22.92
N VAL A 66 -5.58 4.76 21.65
CA VAL A 66 -4.90 5.87 20.97
C VAL A 66 -5.11 7.19 21.71
N GLN A 67 -6.32 7.48 22.17
CA GLN A 67 -6.62 8.68 22.95
C GLN A 67 -5.87 8.70 24.29
N TYR A 68 -5.83 7.58 25.00
CA TYR A 68 -5.19 7.47 26.30
C TYR A 68 -3.65 7.56 26.22
N TYR A 69 -3.04 6.91 25.24
CA TYR A 69 -1.58 6.90 25.09
C TYR A 69 -1.04 8.15 24.36
N GLY A 70 -1.88 8.83 23.57
CA GLY A 70 -1.53 10.06 22.89
C GLY A 70 -0.35 9.88 21.95
N SER A 71 0.66 10.75 22.02
CA SER A 71 1.85 10.71 21.17
C SER A 71 2.73 9.47 21.38
N ARG A 72 2.47 8.64 22.39
CA ARG A 72 3.22 7.39 22.64
C ARG A 72 2.81 6.26 21.71
N VAL A 73 1.71 6.39 20.98
CA VAL A 73 1.21 5.39 20.03
C VAL A 73 0.92 6.05 18.69
N THR A 74 1.43 5.46 17.62
CA THR A 74 1.02 5.78 16.25
C THR A 74 0.21 4.61 15.72
N LEU A 75 -1.03 4.87 15.29
CA LEU A 75 -1.91 3.87 14.70
C LEU A 75 -1.96 4.05 13.18
N VAL A 76 -1.72 2.96 12.44
CA VAL A 76 -2.00 2.87 11.01
C VAL A 76 -3.06 1.82 10.75
N VAL A 77 -4.08 2.20 9.99
CA VAL A 77 -5.20 1.33 9.65
C VAL A 77 -5.09 0.93 8.19
N HIS A 78 -5.03 -0.37 7.96
CA HIS A 78 -5.00 -1.01 6.66
C HIS A 78 -6.37 -1.62 6.41
N THR A 79 -7.15 -1.08 5.46
CA THR A 79 -8.43 -1.69 5.09
C THR A 79 -8.19 -2.74 4.01
N PHE A 80 -8.70 -3.96 4.22
CA PHE A 80 -8.66 -4.99 3.20
C PHE A 80 -10.07 -5.57 2.99
N PRO A 81 -10.55 -5.70 1.75
CA PRO A 81 -11.75 -6.48 1.50
C PRO A 81 -11.42 -7.97 1.67
N LEU A 82 -12.23 -8.69 2.46
CA LEU A 82 -12.27 -10.15 2.33
C LEU A 82 -12.92 -10.52 0.97
N PRO A 83 -12.39 -11.53 0.25
CA PRO A 83 -12.95 -11.99 -1.02
C PRO A 83 -14.35 -12.62 -0.86
#